data_AF-A0A8T0U3Y5-F1
#
_entry.id   AF-A0A8T0U3Y5-F1
#
_cell.length_a   1.000
_cell.length_b   1.000
_cell.length_c   1.000
_cell.angle_alpha   90.00
_cell.angle_beta   90.00
_cell.angle_gamma   90.00
#
_symmetry.space_group_name_H-M   'P 1'
#
loop_
_entity.id
_entity.type
_entity.pdbx_description
1 polymer ?
#
loop_
_entity_poly.entity_id
_entity_poly.type
_entity_poly.pdbx_seq_one_letter_code
_entity_poly.pdbx_strand_id
1 'polypeptide(L)'
;MLGAVIAFVSGYSLYVRLPLGGSPLVRLAQGTATAFKKRKATVSDPSLLYQDKDLDAGISTTGRLLHTDQLKFLEKAAIVTGGDMLPSGEQKLWRLSTVHRVEELKSIMRMLPIWAATILLVTSGSHNSSFMIQQARTMDRDVAPCLKIPPASMLVFTSLAMLLTLAVFDRRTGVGMTLSVLANAVAAAVERRRSVFWLVPQYAIHGVADAFMDVGRMEFLYDQAPESLRSTAAALYWLTCCSDASVAYSFPYMTNSMGSYLGTLLDNLNRGKLDNYYWLVVALQVLNLVYYFLCVRYYTFKRLETVGDDKEVELDHVNNVSGNCNDDTKKGAKASFR
;
A
#
# COMPACT_ATOMS: atom_id res chain seq x y z
N MET A 1 3.82 -23.02 15.49
CA MET A 1 2.95 -23.41 14.36
C MET A 1 1.72 -24.18 14.83
N LEU A 2 1.84 -25.39 15.39
CA LEU A 2 0.70 -26.16 15.93
C LEU A 2 -0.19 -25.39 16.94
N GLY A 3 0.41 -24.69 17.91
CA GLY A 3 -0.35 -23.89 18.88
C GLY A 3 -1.18 -22.76 18.24
N ALA A 4 -0.68 -22.14 17.18
CA ALA A 4 -1.41 -21.11 16.44
C ALA A 4 -2.58 -21.70 15.64
N VAL A 5 -2.40 -22.90 15.06
CA VAL A 5 -3.48 -23.62 14.37
C VAL A 5 -4.60 -23.99 15.36
N ILE A 6 -4.24 -24.50 16.55
CA ILE A 6 -5.22 -24.85 17.59
C ILE A 6 -5.97 -23.59 18.08
N ALA A 7 -5.26 -22.48 18.31
CA ALA A 7 -5.88 -21.21 18.67
C ALA A 7 -6.83 -20.68 17.58
N PHE A 8 -6.43 -20.79 16.31
CA PHE A 8 -7.28 -20.38 15.19
C PHE A 8 -8.55 -21.24 15.08
N VAL A 9 -8.43 -22.56 15.17
CA VAL A 9 -9.58 -23.48 15.09
C VAL A 9 -10.52 -23.31 16.28
N SER A 10 -9.99 -23.12 17.49
CA SER A 10 -10.82 -22.86 18.68
C SER A 10 -11.54 -21.52 18.62
N GLY A 11 -10.93 -20.49 18.04
CA GLY A 11 -11.56 -19.19 17.81
C GLY A 11 -12.51 -19.13 16.60
N TYR A 12 -12.52 -20.16 15.74
CA TYR A 12 -13.32 -20.14 14.50
C TYR A 12 -14.83 -20.01 14.76
N SER A 13 -15.34 -20.56 15.87
CA SER A 13 -16.75 -20.44 16.26
C SER A 13 -17.17 -19.01 16.63
N LEU A 14 -16.22 -18.15 17.00
CA LEU A 14 -16.46 -16.75 17.36
C LEU A 14 -16.49 -15.83 16.13
N TYR A 15 -16.16 -16.35 14.94
CA TYR A 15 -16.05 -15.54 13.72
C TYR A 15 -17.43 -15.28 13.10
N VAL A 16 -17.85 -14.02 13.08
CA VAL A 16 -19.09 -13.60 12.40
C VAL A 16 -18.89 -13.63 10.89
N ARG A 17 -19.68 -14.45 10.21
CA ARG A 17 -19.65 -14.58 8.75
C ARG A 17 -20.58 -13.55 8.14
N LEU A 18 -20.04 -12.55 7.45
CA LEU A 18 -20.85 -11.66 6.62
C LEU A 18 -21.22 -12.37 5.30
N PRO A 19 -22.46 -12.18 4.79
CA PRO A 19 -22.85 -12.71 3.50
C PRO A 19 -21.94 -12.12 2.40
N LEU A 20 -21.27 -13.00 1.65
CA LEU A 20 -20.27 -12.63 0.66
C LEU A 20 -20.95 -12.18 -0.64
N GLY A 21 -20.72 -10.94 -1.07
CA GLY A 21 -21.16 -10.39 -2.38
C GLY A 21 -20.41 -10.99 -3.60
N GLY A 22 -20.05 -12.27 -3.55
CA GLY A 22 -19.20 -12.97 -4.52
C GLY A 22 -17.70 -12.66 -4.39
N SER A 23 -16.89 -13.32 -5.24
CA SER A 23 -15.44 -13.13 -5.25
C SER A 23 -15.06 -11.72 -5.73
N PRO A 24 -14.31 -10.93 -4.94
CA PRO A 24 -13.92 -9.58 -5.34
C PRO A 24 -13.07 -9.53 -6.62
N LEU A 25 -12.18 -10.52 -6.81
CA LEU A 25 -11.35 -10.62 -8.02
C LEU A 25 -12.20 -10.88 -9.28
N VAL A 26 -13.26 -11.69 -9.14
CA VAL A 26 -14.20 -11.92 -10.25
C VAL A 26 -14.93 -10.64 -10.61
N ARG A 27 -15.31 -9.80 -9.63
CA ARG A 27 -15.93 -8.48 -9.90
C ARG A 27 -14.99 -7.56 -10.66
N LEU A 28 -13.72 -7.50 -10.26
CA LEU A 28 -12.69 -6.72 -10.97
C LEU A 28 -12.50 -7.22 -12.42
N ALA A 29 -12.47 -8.54 -12.60
CA ALA A 29 -12.36 -9.15 -13.93
C ALA A 29 -13.60 -8.86 -14.79
N GLN A 30 -14.80 -8.92 -14.21
CA GLN A 30 -16.06 -8.55 -14.87
C GLN A 30 -16.05 -7.10 -15.34
N GLY A 31 -15.68 -6.15 -14.47
CA GLY A 31 -15.59 -4.73 -14.81
C GLY A 31 -14.58 -4.48 -15.94
N THR A 32 -13.39 -5.10 -15.84
CA THR A 32 -12.34 -4.98 -16.87
C THR A 32 -12.78 -5.57 -18.22
N ALA A 33 -13.33 -6.79 -18.21
CA ALA A 33 -13.82 -7.47 -19.41
C ALA A 33 -14.95 -6.68 -20.07
N THR A 34 -15.88 -6.15 -19.27
CA THR A 34 -17.02 -5.36 -19.76
C THR A 34 -16.56 -4.03 -20.35
N ALA A 35 -15.64 -3.32 -19.69
CA ALA A 35 -15.05 -2.08 -20.21
C ALA A 35 -14.34 -2.33 -21.55
N PHE A 36 -13.60 -3.43 -21.66
CA PHE A 36 -12.91 -3.80 -22.89
C PHE A 36 -13.88 -4.16 -24.02
N LYS A 37 -14.94 -4.92 -23.70
CA LYS A 37 -15.99 -5.28 -24.67
C LYS A 37 -16.74 -4.06 -25.19
N LYS A 38 -16.97 -3.07 -24.32
CA LYS A 38 -17.64 -1.81 -24.64
C LYS A 38 -16.67 -0.67 -25.01
N ARG A 39 -15.40 -0.98 -25.34
CA ARG A 39 -14.38 0.05 -25.64
C ARG A 39 -14.75 1.03 -26.75
N LYS A 40 -15.64 0.65 -27.66
CA LYS A 40 -16.13 1.50 -28.77
C LYS A 40 -17.37 2.35 -28.41
N ALA A 41 -17.99 2.10 -27.26
CA ALA A 41 -19.13 2.89 -26.80
C ALA A 41 -18.68 4.29 -26.34
N THR A 42 -19.51 5.28 -26.61
CA THR A 42 -19.28 6.68 -26.24
C THR A 42 -20.00 6.99 -24.93
N VAL A 43 -19.31 7.65 -24.00
CA VAL A 43 -19.90 8.13 -22.74
C VAL A 43 -20.44 9.53 -23.03
N SER A 44 -21.76 9.71 -23.06
CA SER A 44 -22.38 11.03 -23.28
C SER A 44 -22.57 11.80 -21.97
N ASP A 45 -23.04 11.14 -20.90
CA ASP A 45 -23.35 11.79 -19.63
C ASP A 45 -23.08 10.84 -18.43
N PRO A 46 -22.29 11.25 -17.41
CA PRO A 46 -22.07 10.46 -16.20
C PRO A 46 -23.34 10.10 -15.43
N SER A 47 -24.40 10.91 -15.54
CA SER A 47 -25.69 10.66 -14.88
C SER A 47 -26.45 9.46 -15.44
N LEU A 48 -26.15 9.05 -16.68
CA LEU A 48 -26.79 7.92 -17.36
C LEU A 48 -26.10 6.57 -17.11
N LEU A 49 -25.03 6.54 -16.30
CA LEU A 49 -24.32 5.31 -15.98
C LEU A 49 -25.16 4.41 -15.07
N TYR A 50 -25.07 3.10 -15.29
CA TYR A 50 -25.88 2.12 -14.56
C TYR A 50 -25.53 2.05 -13.07
N GLN A 51 -26.54 2.19 -12.23
CA GLN A 51 -26.43 2.17 -10.78
C GLN A 51 -27.49 1.22 -10.21
N ASP A 52 -27.09 0.40 -9.24
CA ASP A 52 -27.97 -0.56 -8.58
C ASP A 52 -27.60 -0.61 -7.09
N LYS A 53 -28.41 0.06 -6.24
CA LYS A 53 -28.15 0.16 -4.81
C LYS A 53 -28.31 -1.19 -4.10
N ASP A 54 -29.27 -2.01 -4.54
CA ASP A 54 -29.58 -3.29 -3.90
C ASP A 54 -28.46 -4.31 -4.16
N LEU A 55 -27.95 -4.35 -5.39
CA LEU A 55 -26.83 -5.21 -5.74
C LEU A 55 -25.51 -4.78 -5.06
N ASP A 56 -25.31 -3.48 -4.86
CA ASP A 56 -24.09 -2.93 -4.28
C ASP A 56 -24.15 -2.85 -2.74
N ALA A 57 -25.30 -3.10 -2.11
CA ALA A 57 -25.49 -2.98 -0.65
C ALA A 57 -24.50 -3.84 0.16
N GLY A 58 -24.23 -5.07 -0.30
CA GLY A 58 -23.29 -5.99 0.36
C GLY A 58 -21.81 -5.63 0.20
N ILE A 59 -21.47 -4.66 -0.65
CA ILE A 59 -20.08 -4.22 -0.91
C ILE A 59 -19.82 -2.75 -0.54
N SER A 60 -20.86 -2.01 -0.14
CA SER A 60 -20.82 -0.58 0.17
C SER A 60 -21.21 -0.26 1.63
N THR A 61 -20.89 -1.14 2.57
CA THR A 61 -21.30 -1.02 3.99
C THR A 61 -20.76 0.22 4.71
N THR A 62 -19.59 0.74 4.33
CA THR A 62 -18.96 1.97 4.87
C THR A 62 -19.34 3.22 4.07
N GLY A 63 -20.04 3.08 2.94
CA GLY A 63 -20.41 4.17 2.05
C GLY A 63 -20.11 3.88 0.59
N ARG A 64 -20.72 4.66 -0.29
CA ARG A 64 -20.66 4.46 -1.73
C ARG A 64 -19.47 5.21 -2.34
N LEU A 65 -18.76 4.56 -3.24
CA LEU A 65 -17.74 5.20 -4.07
C LEU A 65 -18.37 6.19 -5.06
N LEU A 66 -17.92 7.44 -5.00
CA LEU A 66 -18.35 8.49 -5.91
C LEU A 66 -17.63 8.39 -7.26
N HIS A 67 -18.34 8.81 -8.30
CA HIS A 67 -17.81 8.88 -9.66
C HIS A 67 -16.57 9.80 -9.73
N THR A 68 -15.54 9.37 -10.45
CA THR A 68 -14.32 10.15 -10.66
C THR A 68 -13.91 10.18 -12.13
N ASP A 69 -13.47 11.35 -12.62
CA ASP A 69 -13.03 11.58 -14.02
C ASP A 69 -11.75 10.84 -14.45
N GLN A 70 -11.00 10.23 -13.53
CA GLN A 70 -9.81 9.45 -13.87
C GLN A 70 -10.18 8.05 -14.37
N LEU A 71 -9.46 7.57 -15.39
CA LEU A 71 -9.65 6.26 -16.03
C LEU A 71 -11.04 6.11 -16.71
N LYS A 72 -11.49 7.14 -17.45
CA LYS A 72 -12.82 7.17 -18.11
C LYS A 72 -13.13 5.97 -19.01
N PHE A 73 -12.12 5.32 -19.56
CA PHE A 73 -12.33 4.14 -20.40
C PHE A 73 -13.00 2.98 -19.63
N LEU A 74 -12.84 2.90 -18.30
CA LEU A 74 -13.47 1.88 -17.46
C LEU A 74 -14.96 2.14 -17.22
N GLU A 75 -15.41 3.39 -17.33
CA GLU A 75 -16.83 3.78 -17.18
C GLU A 75 -17.70 3.16 -18.27
N LYS A 76 -17.08 2.78 -19.39
CA LYS A 76 -17.75 2.05 -20.47
C LYS A 76 -18.36 0.73 -20.01
N ALA A 77 -17.88 0.16 -18.89
CA ALA A 77 -18.48 -1.03 -18.29
C ALA A 77 -19.91 -0.79 -17.74
N ALA A 78 -20.22 0.44 -17.37
CA ALA A 78 -21.50 0.84 -16.78
C ALA A 78 -22.49 1.45 -17.80
N ILE A 79 -22.17 1.44 -19.09
CA ILE A 79 -23.09 1.87 -20.15
C ILE A 79 -24.10 0.75 -20.41
N VAL A 80 -25.40 1.02 -20.32
CA VAL A 80 -26.45 0.03 -20.63
C VAL A 80 -26.52 -0.19 -22.15
N THR A 81 -26.44 -1.43 -22.61
CA THR A 81 -26.57 -1.82 -24.03
C THR A 81 -27.63 -2.92 -24.19
N GLY A 82 -28.20 -3.07 -25.40
CA GLY A 82 -29.19 -4.09 -25.69
C GLY A 82 -28.74 -5.52 -25.33
N GLY A 83 -29.58 -6.23 -24.56
CA GLY A 83 -29.34 -7.61 -24.12
C GLY A 83 -28.46 -7.79 -22.88
N ASP A 84 -28.14 -6.69 -22.20
CA ASP A 84 -27.40 -6.70 -20.93
C ASP A 84 -28.26 -7.09 -19.73
N MET A 85 -29.58 -6.86 -19.82
CA MET A 85 -30.55 -7.31 -18.83
C MET A 85 -31.13 -8.68 -19.21
N LEU A 86 -31.44 -9.49 -18.20
CA LEU A 86 -32.26 -10.69 -18.31
C LEU A 86 -33.75 -10.30 -18.43
N PRO A 87 -34.61 -11.21 -18.93
CA PRO A 87 -36.06 -10.98 -18.94
C PRO A 87 -36.65 -10.76 -17.55
N SER A 88 -35.97 -11.24 -16.49
CA SER A 88 -36.31 -11.03 -15.09
C SER A 88 -35.99 -9.61 -14.56
N GLY A 89 -35.33 -8.77 -15.35
CA GLY A 89 -34.86 -7.44 -14.93
C GLY A 89 -33.46 -7.43 -14.30
N GLU A 90 -32.89 -8.59 -14.00
CA GLU A 90 -31.53 -8.71 -13.46
C GLU A 90 -30.45 -8.47 -14.52
N GLN A 91 -29.36 -7.82 -14.15
CA GLN A 91 -28.25 -7.60 -15.08
C GLN A 91 -27.33 -8.82 -15.25
N LYS A 92 -26.77 -8.98 -16.46
CA LYS A 92 -25.70 -9.94 -16.73
C LYS A 92 -24.36 -9.34 -16.30
N LEU A 93 -23.81 -9.83 -15.18
CA LEU A 93 -22.58 -9.31 -14.56
C LEU A 93 -21.33 -9.25 -15.48
N TRP A 94 -21.24 -10.11 -16.50
CA TRP A 94 -20.14 -10.12 -17.48
C TRP A 94 -20.36 -9.19 -18.69
N ARG A 95 -21.49 -8.49 -18.71
CA ARG A 95 -21.88 -7.56 -19.78
C ARG A 95 -22.23 -6.17 -19.28
N LEU A 96 -22.62 -6.04 -18.02
CA LEU A 96 -22.94 -4.77 -17.38
C LEU A 96 -22.39 -4.79 -15.95
N SER A 97 -21.79 -3.68 -15.55
CA SER A 97 -21.28 -3.46 -14.20
C SER A 97 -21.83 -2.16 -13.65
N THR A 98 -22.03 -2.08 -12.33
CA THR A 98 -22.46 -0.84 -11.67
C THR A 98 -21.33 0.17 -11.61
N VAL A 99 -21.66 1.46 -11.51
CA VAL A 99 -20.69 2.54 -11.26
C VAL A 99 -19.82 2.23 -10.04
N HIS A 100 -20.41 1.69 -8.97
CA HIS A 100 -19.67 1.37 -7.75
C HIS A 100 -18.55 0.36 -8.01
N ARG A 101 -18.86 -0.77 -8.67
CA ARG A 101 -17.86 -1.81 -9.01
C ARG A 101 -16.77 -1.28 -9.96
N VAL A 102 -17.12 -0.34 -10.84
CA VAL A 102 -16.14 0.35 -11.70
C VAL A 102 -15.22 1.24 -10.87
N GLU A 103 -15.75 1.98 -9.89
CA GLU A 103 -14.93 2.80 -8.99
C GLU A 103 -14.08 1.96 -8.02
N GLU A 104 -14.55 0.75 -7.63
CA GLU A 104 -13.71 -0.21 -6.90
C GLU A 104 -12.47 -0.61 -7.73
N LEU A 105 -12.69 -0.93 -9.02
CA LEU A 105 -11.62 -1.25 -9.96
C LEU A 105 -10.67 -0.06 -10.18
N LYS A 106 -11.22 1.14 -10.39
CA LYS A 106 -10.43 2.38 -10.53
C LYS A 106 -9.56 2.61 -9.29
N SER A 107 -10.09 2.37 -8.09
CA SER A 107 -9.36 2.53 -6.83
C SER A 107 -8.14 1.60 -6.76
N ILE A 108 -8.32 0.31 -7.09
CA ILE A 108 -7.19 -0.65 -7.17
C ILE A 108 -6.17 -0.20 -8.23
N MET A 109 -6.62 0.14 -9.43
CA MET A 109 -5.73 0.56 -10.52
C MET A 109 -4.92 1.82 -10.19
N ARG A 110 -5.49 2.76 -9.42
CA ARG A 110 -4.78 3.95 -8.94
C ARG A 110 -3.72 3.62 -7.89
N MET A 111 -3.90 2.58 -7.08
CA MET A 111 -2.93 2.16 -6.08
C MET A 111 -1.72 1.43 -6.69
N LEU A 112 -1.89 0.74 -7.82
CA LEU A 112 -0.85 -0.10 -8.43
C LEU A 112 0.49 0.61 -8.70
N PRO A 113 0.55 1.85 -9.23
CA PRO A 113 1.82 2.55 -9.44
C PRO A 113 2.57 2.83 -8.14
N ILE A 114 1.86 3.27 -7.09
CA ILE A 114 2.45 3.51 -5.77
C ILE A 114 2.92 2.18 -5.16
N TRP A 115 2.08 1.14 -5.24
CA TRP A 115 2.45 -0.20 -4.79
C TRP A 115 3.70 -0.73 -5.52
N ALA A 116 3.80 -0.56 -6.84
CA ALA A 116 4.98 -0.96 -7.61
C ALA A 116 6.26 -0.23 -7.18
N ALA A 117 6.17 1.07 -6.84
CA ALA A 117 7.29 1.83 -6.28
C ALA A 117 7.79 1.23 -4.94
N THR A 118 6.89 0.63 -4.15
CA THR A 118 7.28 -0.05 -2.90
C THR A 118 8.04 -1.35 -3.16
N ILE A 119 7.74 -2.08 -4.25
CA ILE A 119 8.49 -3.29 -4.61
C ILE A 119 9.95 -2.94 -4.86
N LEU A 120 10.22 -1.91 -5.65
CA LEU A 120 11.58 -1.44 -5.96
C LEU A 120 12.31 -0.95 -4.70
N LEU A 121 11.61 -0.23 -3.82
CA LEU A 121 12.19 0.25 -2.55
C LEU A 121 12.68 -0.92 -1.70
N VAL A 122 11.80 -1.89 -1.46
CA VAL A 122 12.06 -3.03 -0.60
C VAL A 122 13.13 -3.93 -1.24
N THR A 123 13.04 -4.19 -2.55
CA THR A 123 14.06 -4.89 -3.35
C THR A 123 15.46 -4.29 -3.21
N SER A 124 15.57 -2.95 -3.18
CA SER A 124 16.85 -2.29 -2.98
C SER A 124 17.38 -2.44 -1.55
N GLY A 125 16.48 -2.61 -0.57
CA GLY A 125 16.82 -2.78 0.84
C GLY A 125 17.06 -4.22 1.27
N SER A 126 16.66 -5.21 0.46
CA SER A 126 16.68 -6.65 0.79
C SER A 126 18.03 -7.16 1.29
N HIS A 127 19.14 -6.56 0.83
CA HIS A 127 20.49 -6.98 1.19
C HIS A 127 21.05 -6.28 2.44
N ASN A 128 20.40 -5.21 2.92
CA ASN A 128 20.92 -4.37 4.00
C ASN A 128 21.16 -5.19 5.27
N SER A 129 20.21 -6.03 5.68
CA SER A 129 20.33 -6.89 6.86
C SER A 129 21.56 -7.81 6.79
N SER A 130 21.86 -8.36 5.61
CA SER A 130 23.02 -9.23 5.40
C SER A 130 24.33 -8.43 5.39
N PHE A 131 24.37 -7.29 4.71
CA PHE A 131 25.57 -6.46 4.65
C PHE A 131 25.93 -5.81 5.97
N MET A 132 24.94 -5.37 6.74
CA MET A 132 25.16 -4.82 8.07
C MET A 132 25.81 -5.86 9.00
N ILE A 133 25.43 -7.13 8.90
CA ILE A 133 26.10 -8.22 9.63
C ILE A 133 27.54 -8.43 9.15
N GLN A 134 27.80 -8.37 7.83
CA GLN A 134 29.15 -8.50 7.28
C GLN A 134 30.04 -7.30 7.68
N GLN A 135 29.50 -6.10 7.66
CA GLN A 135 30.14 -4.87 8.13
C GLN A 135 30.46 -4.96 9.62
N ALA A 136 29.53 -5.42 10.45
CA ALA A 136 29.78 -5.64 11.87
C ALA A 136 30.88 -6.69 12.11
N ARG A 137 31.04 -7.70 11.24
CA ARG A 137 32.10 -8.72 11.35
C ARG A 137 33.51 -8.15 11.11
N THR A 138 33.66 -7.14 10.27
CA THR A 138 34.96 -6.53 9.94
C THR A 138 35.38 -5.43 10.91
N MET A 139 34.47 -4.97 11.76
CA MET A 139 34.74 -3.95 12.78
C MET A 139 35.22 -4.54 14.11
N ASP A 140 35.86 -3.70 14.91
CA ASP A 140 36.23 -4.04 16.28
C ASP A 140 34.98 -4.09 17.18
N ARG A 141 34.75 -5.26 17.78
CA ARG A 141 33.57 -5.63 18.57
C ARG A 141 33.89 -5.86 20.04
N ASP A 142 35.10 -5.53 20.47
CA ASP A 142 35.53 -5.74 21.84
C ASP A 142 34.99 -4.60 22.71
N VAL A 143 34.11 -4.93 23.66
CA VAL A 143 33.47 -3.95 24.57
C VAL A 143 34.18 -3.91 25.92
N ALA A 144 34.63 -5.07 26.35
CA ALA A 144 35.46 -5.25 27.54
C ALA A 144 36.47 -6.38 27.26
N PRO A 145 37.52 -6.54 28.08
CA PRO A 145 38.56 -7.55 27.85
C PRO A 145 38.06 -9.00 27.69
N CYS A 146 36.87 -9.32 28.20
CA CYS A 146 36.23 -10.63 28.07
C CYS A 146 34.89 -10.60 27.31
N LEU A 147 34.41 -9.44 26.88
CA LEU A 147 33.08 -9.28 26.29
C LEU A 147 33.18 -8.84 24.83
N LYS A 148 32.85 -9.76 23.92
CA LYS A 148 32.79 -9.51 22.48
C LYS A 148 31.35 -9.60 21.98
N ILE A 149 30.85 -8.53 21.38
CA ILE A 149 29.48 -8.50 20.86
C ILE A 149 29.38 -9.40 19.61
N PRO A 150 28.42 -10.34 19.53
CA PRO A 150 28.12 -11.06 18.29
C PRO A 150 27.62 -10.09 17.20
N PRO A 151 28.07 -10.19 15.92
CA PRO A 151 27.67 -9.24 14.88
C PRO A 151 26.14 -9.19 14.66
N ALA A 152 25.48 -10.35 14.79
CA ALA A 152 24.03 -10.45 14.63
C ALA A 152 23.24 -9.76 15.75
N SER A 153 23.79 -9.65 16.97
CA SER A 153 23.08 -8.98 18.06
C SER A 153 22.99 -7.46 17.89
N MET A 154 23.74 -6.88 16.93
CA MET A 154 23.60 -5.46 16.58
C MET A 154 22.20 -5.12 16.04
N LEU A 155 21.45 -6.10 15.51
CA LEU A 155 20.05 -5.93 15.08
C LEU A 155 19.12 -5.48 16.21
N VAL A 156 19.50 -5.69 17.49
CA VAL A 156 18.73 -5.19 18.64
C VAL A 156 18.56 -3.67 18.57
N PHE A 157 19.55 -2.93 18.06
CA PHE A 157 19.44 -1.47 17.91
C PHE A 157 18.37 -1.07 16.88
N THR A 158 18.25 -1.83 15.78
CA THR A 158 17.17 -1.65 14.78
C THR A 158 15.81 -1.95 15.40
N SER A 159 15.67 -3.09 16.09
CA SER A 159 14.41 -3.47 16.74
C SER A 159 13.98 -2.45 17.80
N LEU A 160 14.91 -1.96 18.62
CA LEU A 160 14.61 -0.96 19.64
C LEU A 160 14.19 0.37 19.02
N ALA A 161 14.90 0.84 18.00
CA ALA A 161 14.54 2.07 17.29
C ALA A 161 13.18 1.96 16.61
N MET A 162 12.86 0.81 16.00
CA MET A 162 11.54 0.52 15.43
C MET A 162 10.45 0.58 16.51
N LEU A 163 10.64 -0.09 17.65
CA LEU A 163 9.68 -0.10 18.76
C LEU A 163 9.45 1.30 19.34
N LEU A 164 10.52 2.08 19.55
CA LEU A 164 10.42 3.45 20.02
C LEU A 164 9.68 4.35 19.02
N THR A 165 9.92 4.17 17.73
CA THR A 165 9.22 4.92 16.67
C THR A 165 7.73 4.58 16.65
N LEU A 166 7.39 3.29 16.79
CA LEU A 166 6.00 2.85 16.90
C LEU A 166 5.30 3.36 18.16
N ALA A 167 6.03 3.53 19.28
CA ALA A 167 5.48 4.09 20.50
C ALA A 167 5.20 5.61 20.39
N VAL A 168 5.94 6.31 19.52
CA VAL A 168 5.84 7.77 19.31
C VAL A 168 5.01 8.10 18.06
N PHE A 169 4.18 7.16 17.58
CA PHE A 169 3.55 7.23 16.27
C PHE A 169 2.71 8.51 16.07
N ASP A 170 3.14 9.35 15.11
CA ASP A 170 2.33 10.42 14.55
C ASP A 170 2.30 10.27 13.02
N ARG A 171 1.08 10.31 12.45
CA ARG A 171 0.68 9.77 11.13
C ARG A 171 1.44 10.39 9.94
N ARG A 172 2.66 9.93 9.62
CA ARG A 172 3.44 10.43 8.46
C ARG A 172 4.15 9.32 7.68
N THR A 173 3.38 8.68 6.81
CA THR A 173 3.73 7.59 5.87
C THR A 173 4.95 7.85 4.97
N GLY A 174 5.19 9.10 4.55
CA GLY A 174 6.24 9.45 3.57
C GLY A 174 7.65 9.64 4.14
N VAL A 175 7.79 9.74 5.46
CA VAL A 175 9.07 10.04 6.12
C VAL A 175 10.04 8.85 6.03
N GLY A 176 9.53 7.62 6.09
CA GLY A 176 10.35 6.39 6.09
C GLY A 176 11.24 6.24 4.86
N MET A 177 10.73 6.58 3.67
CA MET A 177 11.51 6.46 2.42
C MET A 177 12.67 7.44 2.36
N THR A 178 12.51 8.65 2.90
CA THR A 178 13.61 9.63 2.97
C THR A 178 14.65 9.23 4.02
N LEU A 179 14.19 8.59 5.10
CA LEU A 179 15.03 8.20 6.22
C LEU A 179 15.87 6.94 5.89
N SER A 180 15.35 6.01 5.08
CA SER A 180 16.12 4.85 4.61
C SER A 180 17.29 5.24 3.71
N VAL A 181 17.11 6.23 2.83
CA VAL A 181 18.19 6.80 2.01
C VAL A 181 19.28 7.41 2.89
N LEU A 182 18.89 8.16 3.93
CA LEU A 182 19.84 8.72 4.90
C LEU A 182 20.59 7.62 5.67
N ALA A 183 19.92 6.52 6.04
CA ALA A 183 20.57 5.38 6.71
C ALA A 183 21.71 4.81 5.87
N ASN A 184 21.47 4.62 4.57
CA ASN A 184 22.45 4.06 3.65
C ASN A 184 23.61 5.03 3.36
N ALA A 185 23.36 6.35 3.35
CA ALA A 185 24.41 7.35 3.27
C ALA A 185 25.30 7.39 4.53
N VAL A 186 24.69 7.27 5.72
CA VAL A 186 25.42 7.18 7.00
C VAL A 186 26.26 5.90 7.05
N ALA A 187 25.74 4.78 6.55
CA ALA A 187 26.47 3.53 6.43
C ALA A 187 27.78 3.68 5.67
N ALA A 188 27.72 4.31 4.50
CA ALA A 188 28.89 4.56 3.66
C ALA A 188 29.94 5.45 4.37
N ALA A 189 29.49 6.45 5.14
CA ALA A 189 30.39 7.32 5.89
C ALA A 189 31.06 6.60 7.09
N VAL A 190 30.34 5.68 7.72
CA VAL A 190 30.78 4.93 8.91
C VAL A 190 31.75 3.79 8.57
N GLU A 191 31.67 3.22 7.36
CA GLU A 191 32.48 2.08 6.91
C GLU A 191 34.00 2.26 7.14
N ARG A 192 34.49 3.50 7.14
CA ARG A 192 35.93 3.81 7.32
C ARG A 192 36.38 3.83 8.79
N ARG A 193 35.46 3.69 9.75
CA ARG A 193 35.73 3.71 11.19
C ARG A 193 36.06 2.31 11.71
N ARG A 194 36.88 2.21 12.76
CA ARG A 194 37.36 0.92 13.30
C ARG A 194 36.43 0.26 14.32
N SER A 195 35.61 1.04 15.06
CA SER A 195 34.77 0.52 16.16
C SER A 195 33.33 0.27 15.72
N VAL A 196 32.75 -0.85 16.18
CA VAL A 196 31.38 -1.29 15.87
C VAL A 196 30.30 -0.32 16.39
N PHE A 197 30.60 0.47 17.43
CA PHE A 197 29.63 1.44 17.99
C PHE A 197 29.24 2.53 16.98
N TRP A 198 30.08 2.79 15.98
CA TRP A 198 29.74 3.71 14.91
C TRP A 198 28.63 3.22 13.99
N LEU A 199 28.28 1.92 14.03
CA LEU A 199 27.12 1.39 13.31
C LEU A 199 25.80 1.73 13.99
N VAL A 200 25.79 2.01 15.30
CA VAL A 200 24.53 2.26 16.04
C VAL A 200 23.64 3.33 15.39
N PRO A 201 24.16 4.49 14.94
CA PRO A 201 23.37 5.47 14.18
C PRO A 201 22.72 4.90 12.91
N GLN A 202 23.46 4.12 12.13
CA GLN A 202 22.94 3.48 10.91
C GLN A 202 21.81 2.49 11.25
N TYR A 203 22.01 1.62 12.24
CA TYR A 203 21.00 0.66 12.70
C TYR A 203 19.74 1.36 13.23
N ALA A 204 19.91 2.45 13.98
CA ALA A 204 18.80 3.23 14.50
C ALA A 204 17.99 3.90 13.38
N ILE A 205 18.66 4.60 12.46
CA ILE A 205 17.99 5.27 11.33
C ILE A 205 17.25 4.23 10.46
N HIS A 206 17.84 3.06 10.24
CA HIS A 206 17.18 1.97 9.52
C HIS A 206 15.91 1.49 10.23
N GLY A 207 15.97 1.27 11.55
CA GLY A 207 14.80 0.83 12.33
C GLY A 207 13.66 1.84 12.35
N VAL A 208 13.98 3.14 12.41
CA VAL A 208 12.98 4.21 12.28
C VAL A 208 12.38 4.20 10.86
N ALA A 209 13.22 4.05 9.83
CA ALA A 209 12.77 4.05 8.44
C ALA A 209 11.83 2.88 8.14
N ASP A 210 12.18 1.68 8.61
CA ASP A 210 11.37 0.46 8.46
C ASP A 210 10.02 0.59 9.15
N ALA A 211 9.97 1.17 10.36
CA ALA A 211 8.71 1.42 11.06
C ALA A 211 7.75 2.30 10.24
N PHE A 212 8.23 3.43 9.71
CA PHE A 212 7.40 4.32 8.89
C PHE A 212 7.02 3.70 7.55
N MET A 213 7.94 2.97 6.92
CA MET A 213 7.70 2.32 5.63
C MET A 213 6.66 1.21 5.75
N ASP A 214 6.80 0.31 6.72
CA ASP A 214 5.89 -0.82 6.86
C ASP A 214 4.49 -0.40 7.30
N VAL A 215 4.40 0.41 8.37
CA VAL A 215 3.10 0.88 8.84
C VAL A 215 2.45 1.78 7.81
N GLY A 216 3.22 2.71 7.22
CA GLY A 216 2.72 3.62 6.22
C GLY A 216 2.21 2.90 4.97
N ARG A 217 2.99 1.96 4.43
CA ARG A 217 2.55 1.16 3.27
C ARG A 217 1.29 0.37 3.57
N MET A 218 1.21 -0.24 4.75
CA MET A 218 0.04 -1.03 5.15
C MET A 218 -1.20 -0.14 5.30
N GLU A 219 -1.09 0.96 6.03
CA GLU A 219 -2.17 1.94 6.24
C GLU A 219 -2.66 2.50 4.90
N PHE A 220 -1.73 2.92 4.02
CA PHE A 220 -2.08 3.40 2.68
C PHE A 220 -2.85 2.35 1.87
N LEU A 221 -2.35 1.11 1.80
CA LEU A 221 -3.02 0.04 1.06
C LEU A 221 -4.40 -0.29 1.64
N TYR A 222 -4.55 -0.28 2.96
CA TYR A 222 -5.83 -0.59 3.63
C TYR A 222 -6.86 0.53 3.49
N ASP A 223 -6.46 1.79 3.70
CA ASP A 223 -7.38 2.94 3.70
C ASP A 223 -7.85 3.30 2.30
N GLN A 224 -6.96 3.16 1.30
CA GLN A 224 -7.29 3.47 -0.08
C GLN A 224 -8.01 2.31 -0.79
N ALA A 225 -7.92 1.09 -0.26
CA ALA A 225 -8.70 -0.02 -0.79
C ALA A 225 -10.20 0.20 -0.53
N PRO A 226 -11.06 -0.15 -1.51
CA PRO A 226 -12.47 -0.24 -1.23
C PRO A 226 -12.72 -1.38 -0.25
N GLU A 227 -13.81 -1.25 0.51
CA GLU A 227 -14.06 -2.09 1.68
C GLU A 227 -14.08 -3.58 1.32
N SER A 228 -14.72 -3.90 0.19
CA SER A 228 -14.83 -5.27 -0.32
C SER A 228 -13.49 -5.86 -0.81
N LEU A 229 -12.45 -5.02 -0.98
CA LEU A 229 -11.11 -5.40 -1.49
C LEU A 229 -9.99 -5.19 -0.46
N ARG A 230 -10.30 -4.94 0.82
CA ARG A 230 -9.28 -4.83 1.88
C ARG A 230 -8.42 -6.08 2.01
N SER A 231 -8.99 -7.27 1.79
CA SER A 231 -8.23 -8.53 1.76
C SER A 231 -7.26 -8.60 0.56
N THR A 232 -7.65 -8.04 -0.59
CA THR A 232 -6.76 -7.92 -1.76
C THR A 232 -5.61 -6.96 -1.48
N ALA A 233 -5.86 -5.85 -0.78
CA ALA A 233 -4.81 -4.94 -0.34
C ALA A 233 -3.81 -5.60 0.63
N ALA A 234 -4.32 -6.38 1.59
CA ALA A 234 -3.47 -7.20 2.45
C ALA A 234 -2.62 -8.21 1.66
N ALA A 235 -3.20 -8.84 0.63
CA ALA A 235 -2.46 -9.73 -0.26
C ALA A 235 -1.34 -8.99 -1.02
N LEU A 236 -1.60 -7.77 -1.53
CA LEU A 236 -0.58 -6.93 -2.18
C LEU A 236 0.57 -6.56 -1.22
N TYR A 237 0.29 -6.32 0.06
CA TYR A 237 1.32 -6.13 1.08
C TYR A 237 2.23 -7.37 1.17
N TRP A 238 1.65 -8.55 1.37
CA TRP A 238 2.41 -9.80 1.48
C TRP A 238 3.17 -10.16 0.19
N LEU A 239 2.60 -9.89 -0.98
CA LEU A 239 3.29 -10.08 -2.26
C LEU A 239 4.55 -9.23 -2.37
N THR A 240 4.55 -8.04 -1.77
CA THR A 240 5.74 -7.18 -1.71
C THR A 240 6.81 -7.80 -0.81
N CYS A 241 6.42 -8.35 0.35
CA CYS A 241 7.34 -9.07 1.24
C CYS A 241 7.88 -10.35 0.61
N CYS A 242 7.09 -11.05 -0.21
CA CYS A 242 7.59 -12.20 -0.97
C CYS A 242 8.60 -11.77 -2.04
N SER A 243 8.37 -10.63 -2.69
CA SER A 243 9.29 -10.07 -3.69
C SER A 243 10.64 -9.74 -3.06
N ASP A 244 10.63 -9.11 -1.88
CA ASP A 244 11.82 -8.84 -1.05
C ASP A 244 12.65 -10.09 -0.75
N ALA A 245 12.00 -11.11 -0.18
CA ALA A 245 12.65 -12.38 0.14
C ALA A 245 13.24 -13.03 -1.11
N SER A 246 12.53 -13.02 -2.24
CA SER A 246 13.01 -13.61 -3.49
C SER A 246 14.29 -12.93 -4.01
N VAL A 247 14.37 -11.61 -3.89
CA VAL A 247 15.55 -10.83 -4.26
C VAL A 247 16.71 -11.16 -3.31
N ALA A 248 16.46 -11.18 -2.00
CA ALA A 248 17.47 -11.52 -1.00
C ALA A 248 18.09 -12.92 -1.24
N TYR A 249 17.27 -13.92 -1.57
CA TYR A 249 17.74 -15.28 -1.85
C TYR A 249 18.50 -15.42 -3.17
N SER A 250 18.13 -14.65 -4.19
CA SER A 250 18.77 -14.70 -5.51
C SER A 250 20.06 -13.87 -5.58
N PHE A 251 20.26 -12.94 -4.66
CA PHE A 251 21.42 -12.05 -4.64
C PHE A 251 22.79 -12.77 -4.63
N PRO A 252 23.04 -13.80 -3.78
CA PRO A 252 24.29 -14.54 -3.83
C PRO A 252 24.52 -15.19 -5.21
N TYR A 253 23.48 -15.75 -5.83
CA TYR A 253 23.59 -16.37 -7.16
C TYR A 253 23.88 -15.35 -8.26
N MET A 254 23.23 -14.19 -8.21
CA MET A 254 23.46 -13.10 -9.17
C MET A 254 24.90 -12.57 -9.08
N THR A 255 25.43 -12.42 -7.86
CA THR A 255 26.82 -12.03 -7.64
C THR A 255 27.83 -13.09 -8.10
N ASN A 256 27.51 -14.38 -7.95
CA ASN A 256 28.35 -15.49 -8.43
C ASN A 256 28.30 -15.65 -9.95
N SER A 257 27.16 -15.41 -10.60
CA SER A 257 27.02 -15.50 -12.07
C SER A 257 27.69 -14.34 -12.81
N MET A 258 27.65 -13.13 -12.23
CA MET A 258 28.53 -12.02 -12.64
C MET A 258 30.01 -12.25 -12.23
N GLY A 259 30.31 -13.39 -11.61
CA GLY A 259 31.57 -13.76 -10.97
C GLY A 259 32.78 -13.90 -11.90
N SER A 260 32.61 -13.95 -13.23
CA SER A 260 33.76 -13.82 -14.13
C SER A 260 34.34 -12.39 -14.15
N TYR A 261 33.57 -11.37 -13.74
CA TYR A 261 34.03 -9.98 -13.59
C TYR A 261 33.95 -9.45 -12.15
N LEU A 262 33.11 -10.06 -11.29
CA LEU A 262 32.85 -9.62 -9.92
C LEU A 262 33.17 -10.68 -8.84
N GLY A 263 33.73 -11.85 -9.18
CA GLY A 263 34.08 -12.90 -8.21
C GLY A 263 35.06 -12.44 -7.13
N THR A 264 35.79 -11.35 -7.42
CA THR A 264 36.63 -10.61 -6.49
C THR A 264 35.85 -9.87 -5.38
N LEU A 265 34.52 -9.72 -5.45
CA LEU A 265 33.74 -8.94 -4.48
C LEU A 265 33.47 -9.70 -3.17
N LEU A 266 33.36 -11.03 -3.22
CA LEU A 266 33.16 -11.88 -2.04
C LEU A 266 34.48 -12.40 -1.47
N ASP A 267 35.44 -12.72 -2.34
CA ASP A 267 36.74 -13.29 -1.95
C ASP A 267 37.79 -12.23 -1.56
N ASN A 268 37.61 -10.98 -1.98
CA ASN A 268 38.40 -9.84 -1.54
C ASN A 268 37.50 -8.77 -0.92
N LEU A 269 37.06 -9.04 0.32
CA LEU A 269 36.58 -8.07 1.30
C LEU A 269 37.68 -7.06 1.71
N ASN A 270 38.56 -6.67 0.78
CA ASN A 270 39.60 -5.67 0.94
C ASN A 270 39.10 -4.34 0.36
N ARG A 271 38.45 -3.56 1.24
CA ARG A 271 38.40 -2.09 1.37
C ARG A 271 38.10 -1.16 0.17
N GLY A 272 38.03 -1.63 -1.08
CA GLY A 272 37.92 -0.75 -2.26
C GLY A 272 36.60 -0.78 -3.03
N LYS A 273 35.77 -1.83 -2.91
CA LYS A 273 34.58 -2.03 -3.77
C LYS A 273 33.23 -2.03 -3.04
N LEU A 274 33.21 -2.15 -1.71
CA LEU A 274 31.97 -2.09 -0.93
C LEU A 274 31.34 -0.68 -0.95
N ASP A 275 32.18 0.36 -0.96
CA ASP A 275 31.74 1.77 -1.09
C ASP A 275 30.96 1.98 -2.41
N ASN A 276 31.47 1.45 -3.54
CA ASN A 276 30.79 1.54 -4.84
C ASN A 276 29.44 0.80 -4.86
N TYR A 277 29.30 -0.31 -4.13
CA TYR A 277 28.03 -1.01 -4.00
C TYR A 277 27.02 -0.16 -3.23
N TYR A 278 27.42 0.45 -2.10
CA TYR A 278 26.54 1.35 -1.35
C TYR A 278 26.12 2.56 -2.19
N TRP A 279 27.03 3.15 -2.97
CA TRP A 279 26.69 4.25 -3.89
C TRP A 279 25.71 3.83 -4.99
N LEU A 280 25.85 2.62 -5.55
CA LEU A 280 24.89 2.07 -6.51
C LEU A 280 23.49 1.92 -5.88
N VAL A 281 23.42 1.37 -4.66
CA VAL A 281 22.17 1.19 -3.91
C VAL A 281 21.54 2.55 -3.60
N VAL A 282 22.32 3.54 -3.16
CA VAL A 282 21.84 4.91 -2.92
C VAL A 282 21.29 5.52 -4.21
N ALA A 283 22.00 5.39 -5.34
CA ALA A 283 21.53 5.90 -6.63
C ALA A 283 20.20 5.25 -7.05
N LEU A 284 20.07 3.93 -6.89
CA LEU A 284 18.84 3.21 -7.18
C LEU A 284 17.67 3.66 -6.28
N GLN A 285 17.92 3.87 -4.98
CA GLN A 285 16.92 4.37 -4.04
C GLN A 285 16.49 5.80 -4.34
N VAL A 286 17.42 6.66 -4.75
CA VAL A 286 17.10 8.03 -5.18
C VAL A 286 16.22 8.01 -6.43
N LEU A 287 16.54 7.18 -7.43
CA LEU A 287 15.68 7.01 -8.61
C LEU A 287 14.28 6.50 -8.24
N ASN A 288 14.20 5.53 -7.32
CA ASN A 288 12.92 5.04 -6.83
C ASN A 288 12.13 6.11 -6.07
N LEU A 289 12.81 6.96 -5.28
CA LEU A 289 12.18 8.07 -4.58
C LEU A 289 11.58 9.09 -5.56
N VAL A 290 12.30 9.41 -6.64
CA VAL A 290 11.78 10.27 -7.72
C VAL A 290 10.55 9.64 -8.37
N TYR A 291 10.61 8.34 -8.69
CA TYR A 291 9.45 7.61 -9.22
C TYR A 291 8.25 7.63 -8.27
N TYR A 292 8.48 7.38 -6.97
CA TYR A 292 7.45 7.45 -5.94
C TYR A 292 6.79 8.84 -5.86
N PHE A 293 7.59 9.91 -5.84
CA PHE A 293 7.05 11.29 -5.82
C PHE A 293 6.22 11.62 -7.06
N LEU A 294 6.64 11.15 -8.24
CA LEU A 294 5.84 11.29 -9.46
C LEU A 294 4.50 10.56 -9.30
N CYS A 295 4.50 9.30 -8.84
CA CYS A 295 3.27 8.55 -8.62
C CYS A 295 2.33 9.22 -7.62
N VAL A 296 2.85 9.70 -6.48
CA VAL A 296 2.06 10.43 -5.47
C VAL A 296 1.48 11.72 -6.04
N ARG A 297 2.23 12.45 -6.88
CA ARG A 297 1.77 13.71 -7.48
C ARG A 297 0.57 13.54 -8.43
N TYR A 298 0.46 12.38 -9.08
CA TYR A 298 -0.64 12.01 -9.97
C TYR A 298 -1.76 11.21 -9.27
N TYR A 299 -1.55 10.81 -8.02
CA TYR A 299 -2.51 10.02 -7.26
C TYR A 299 -3.70 10.86 -6.80
N THR A 300 -4.91 10.34 -7.01
CA THR A 300 -6.15 10.93 -6.51
C THR A 300 -6.75 10.03 -5.44
N PHE A 301 -6.98 10.60 -4.26
CA PHE A 301 -7.61 9.90 -3.15
C PHE A 301 -9.05 9.46 -3.47
N LYS A 302 -9.43 8.32 -2.90
CA LYS A 302 -10.79 7.80 -2.97
C LYS A 302 -11.80 8.77 -2.33
N ARG A 303 -12.95 8.99 -2.98
CA ARG A 303 -14.08 9.77 -2.44
C ARG A 303 -15.23 8.84 -2.06
N LEU A 304 -15.79 9.05 -0.87
CA LEU A 304 -16.91 8.29 -0.33
C LEU A 304 -18.10 9.23 -0.10
N GLU A 305 -19.29 8.76 -0.47
CA GLU A 305 -20.57 9.31 -0.03
C GLU A 305 -21.01 8.47 1.17
N THR A 306 -21.09 9.09 2.35
CA THR A 306 -21.49 8.41 3.59
C THR A 306 -23.01 8.33 3.66
N VAL A 307 -23.53 7.17 4.07
CA VAL A 307 -24.98 6.87 4.21
C VAL A 307 -25.72 7.85 5.17
N GLY A 308 -25.00 8.71 5.90
CA GLY A 308 -25.59 9.81 6.68
C GLY A 308 -26.21 10.92 5.84
N ASP A 309 -25.72 11.15 4.61
CA ASP A 309 -26.18 12.22 3.72
C ASP A 309 -27.57 11.89 3.13
N ASP A 310 -27.86 10.61 2.89
CA ASP A 310 -29.18 10.16 2.43
C ASP A 310 -30.26 10.42 3.49
N LYS A 311 -29.94 10.34 4.80
CA LYS A 311 -30.89 10.66 5.86
C LYS A 311 -31.11 12.16 6.03
N GLU A 312 -30.08 12.98 5.85
CA GLU A 312 -30.23 14.44 5.84
C GLU A 312 -31.04 14.92 4.63
N VAL A 313 -30.83 14.34 3.44
CA VAL A 313 -31.59 14.67 2.23
C VAL A 313 -33.04 14.18 2.30
N GLU A 314 -33.31 13.02 2.90
CA GLU A 314 -34.68 12.51 3.10
C GLU A 314 -35.41 13.28 4.22
N LEU A 315 -34.70 13.67 5.30
CA LEU A 315 -35.23 14.58 6.33
C LEU A 315 -35.48 15.99 5.79
N ASP A 316 -34.62 16.51 4.90
CA ASP A 316 -34.82 17.81 4.25
C ASP A 316 -35.95 17.77 3.23
N HIS A 317 -36.16 16.64 2.53
CA HIS A 317 -37.33 16.47 1.67
C HIS A 317 -38.64 16.33 2.47
N VAL A 318 -38.63 15.60 3.59
CA VAL A 318 -39.80 15.51 4.49
C VAL A 318 -40.06 16.86 5.19
N ASN A 319 -39.01 17.59 5.59
CA ASN A 319 -39.13 18.93 6.18
C ASN A 319 -39.56 19.99 5.16
N ASN A 320 -39.18 19.88 3.88
CA ASN A 320 -39.69 20.78 2.82
C ASN A 320 -41.15 20.49 2.44
N VAL A 321 -41.58 19.23 2.48
CA VAL A 321 -42.99 18.87 2.25
C VAL A 321 -43.85 19.27 3.45
N SER A 322 -43.31 19.23 4.67
CA SER A 322 -43.99 19.66 5.90
C SER A 322 -43.91 21.17 6.15
N GLY A 323 -42.89 21.84 5.60
CA GLY A 323 -42.58 23.26 5.80
C GLY A 323 -43.41 24.21 4.95
N ASN A 324 -44.20 23.72 3.99
CA ASN A 324 -45.05 24.56 3.15
C ASN A 324 -46.37 24.97 3.82
N CYS A 325 -46.53 24.71 5.12
CA CYS A 325 -47.72 25.08 5.90
C CYS A 325 -47.48 26.09 7.02
N ASN A 326 -46.26 26.59 7.27
CA ASN A 326 -46.06 27.64 8.27
C ASN A 326 -44.93 28.61 7.92
N ASP A 327 -45.38 29.74 7.40
CA ASP A 327 -45.06 31.08 7.86
C ASP A 327 -43.63 31.64 7.73
N ASP A 328 -43.65 32.85 7.16
CA ASP A 328 -42.59 33.82 7.08
C ASP A 328 -42.01 34.15 8.46
N THR A 329 -40.76 33.78 8.76
CA THR A 329 -39.81 34.72 9.40
C THR A 329 -38.40 34.14 9.62
N LYS A 330 -37.42 35.04 9.44
CA LYS A 330 -36.05 35.07 10.00
C LYS A 330 -34.89 34.43 9.21
N LYS A 331 -34.29 35.32 8.42
CA LYS A 331 -32.85 35.47 8.14
C LYS A 331 -31.94 35.14 9.34
N GLY A 332 -30.81 34.48 9.10
CA GLY A 332 -29.59 34.71 9.89
C GLY A 332 -28.58 33.57 9.98
N ALA A 333 -27.37 33.84 9.45
CA ALA A 333 -26.06 33.31 9.85
C ALA A 333 -25.56 31.96 9.30
N LYS A 334 -24.68 32.09 8.29
CA LYS A 334 -23.61 31.16 7.89
C LYS A 334 -22.46 31.16 8.91
N ALA A 335 -21.84 30.00 9.14
CA ALA A 335 -20.39 29.80 9.39
C ALA A 335 -20.11 28.27 9.37
N SER A 336 -19.51 27.66 8.34
CA SER A 336 -18.08 27.64 7.97
C SER A 336 -17.16 27.24 9.13
N PHE A 337 -16.67 26.00 9.12
CA PHE A 337 -15.33 25.68 9.65
C PHE A 337 -14.68 24.55 8.85
N ARG A 338 -13.36 24.62 8.84
CA ARG A 338 -12.39 24.19 7.84
C ARG A 338 -11.43 23.16 8.41
#